data_AF-A0A1Q6CKN2-F1
#
_entry.id   AF-A0A1Q6CKN2-F1
#
_cell.length_a   1.000
_cell.length_b   1.000
_cell.length_c   1.000
_cell.angle_alpha   90.00
_cell.angle_beta   90.00
_cell.angle_gamma   90.00
#
_symmetry.space_group_name_H-M   'P 1'
#
loop_
_entity.id
_entity.type
_entity.pdbx_description
1 polymer ?
#
loop_
_entity_poly.entity_id
_entity_poly.type
_entity_poly.pdbx_seq_one_letter_code
_entity_poly.pdbx_strand_id
1 'polypeptide(L)'
;MNIKKGLAIGLAALGLSLSAQASDINVGGVVWDPDSVNAFPAAEDFFSSGNLFENVAFQPGDMVNGFGIFDQMNSDVNNAASFCPGCELTFTFSMELVAFTPISGNVSSFEFKDLAINIFVDHNPNYAATSASSSEGNLWLSLVADGNLTGLGTDLGTGSDTGTGSALLNVTGGLAAGNFDTNGELNGTDMVLSSSFQPGGPNGLLKGGFELTGNSIPEPASIALLGLGMLGFAASRKRKA
;
A
#
# COMPACT_ATOMS: atom_id res chain seq x y z
N MET A 1 -53.02 -19.16 11.24
CA MET A 1 -51.89 -19.07 10.27
C MET A 1 -51.11 -20.38 10.36
N ASN A 2 -51.08 -21.17 9.28
CA ASN A 2 -50.50 -22.52 9.31
C ASN A 2 -48.98 -22.47 9.53
N ILE A 3 -48.49 -23.10 10.60
CA ILE A 3 -47.07 -23.22 11.01
C ILE A 3 -46.15 -23.63 9.84
N LYS A 4 -46.67 -24.42 8.90
CA LYS A 4 -45.96 -24.85 7.68
C LYS A 4 -45.60 -23.71 6.71
N LYS A 5 -46.40 -22.63 6.66
CA LYS A 5 -46.10 -21.45 5.83
C LYS A 5 -45.11 -20.49 6.50
N GLY A 6 -45.07 -20.47 7.83
CA GLY A 6 -44.11 -19.65 8.59
C GLY A 6 -42.67 -20.19 8.53
N LEU A 7 -42.51 -21.51 8.49
CA LEU A 7 -41.20 -22.17 8.42
C LEU A 7 -40.52 -21.97 7.04
N ALA A 8 -41.30 -21.99 5.96
CA ALA A 8 -40.80 -21.78 4.60
C ALA A 8 -40.29 -20.34 4.37
N ILE A 9 -40.88 -19.35 5.04
CA ILE A 9 -40.44 -17.96 4.99
C ILE A 9 -39.19 -17.74 5.85
N GLY A 10 -39.05 -18.47 6.97
CA GLY A 10 -37.85 -18.44 7.82
C GLY A 10 -36.61 -19.04 7.15
N LEU A 11 -36.78 -20.11 6.37
CA LEU A 11 -35.68 -20.74 5.61
C LEU A 11 -35.24 -19.91 4.39
N ALA A 12 -36.15 -19.19 3.74
CA ALA A 12 -35.79 -18.26 2.66
C ALA A 12 -34.99 -17.04 3.16
N ALA A 13 -35.26 -16.57 4.39
CA ALA A 13 -34.51 -15.47 5.00
C ALA A 13 -33.12 -15.90 5.52
N LEU A 14 -32.94 -17.18 5.88
CA LEU A 14 -31.64 -17.76 6.25
C LEU A 14 -30.77 -18.11 5.02
N GLY A 15 -31.36 -18.27 3.83
CA GLY A 15 -30.62 -18.47 2.58
C GLY A 15 -30.09 -17.18 1.95
N LEU A 16 -30.53 -16.01 2.45
CA LEU A 16 -30.12 -14.68 1.98
C LEU A 16 -29.08 -14.02 2.89
N SER A 17 -28.65 -14.66 3.97
CA SER A 17 -27.42 -14.29 4.69
C SER A 17 -26.19 -14.76 3.92
N LEU A 18 -26.17 -14.48 2.62
CA LEU A 18 -24.97 -14.58 1.80
C LEU A 18 -23.94 -13.69 2.47
N SER A 19 -22.80 -14.27 2.80
CA SER A 19 -21.58 -13.61 3.22
C SER A 19 -21.46 -12.23 2.56
N ALA A 20 -21.57 -11.16 3.36
CA ALA A 20 -21.19 -9.83 2.91
C ALA A 20 -19.67 -9.85 2.74
N GLN A 21 -19.21 -10.24 1.56
CA GLN A 21 -17.85 -9.96 1.11
C GLN A 21 -17.83 -8.46 0.82
N ALA A 22 -16.83 -7.74 1.34
CA ALA A 22 -16.59 -6.39 0.90
C ALA A 22 -16.34 -6.43 -0.61
N SER A 23 -16.95 -5.50 -1.35
CA SER A 23 -16.61 -5.36 -2.77
C SER A 23 -15.22 -4.75 -2.90
N ASP A 24 -14.52 -5.09 -3.98
CA ASP A 24 -13.30 -4.40 -4.39
C ASP A 24 -13.50 -2.88 -4.30
N ILE A 25 -12.52 -2.19 -3.73
CA ILE A 25 -12.48 -0.74 -3.65
C ILE A 25 -11.91 -0.22 -4.98
N ASN A 26 -12.51 0.82 -5.55
CA ASN A 26 -11.98 1.46 -6.76
C ASN A 26 -11.83 2.97 -6.55
N VAL A 27 -10.58 3.41 -6.45
CA VAL A 27 -10.25 4.84 -6.33
C VAL A 27 -9.40 5.27 -7.51
N GLY A 28 -9.97 6.12 -8.37
CA GLY A 28 -9.26 6.69 -9.50
C GLY A 28 -8.83 5.66 -10.53
N GLY A 29 -9.51 4.52 -10.65
CA GLY A 29 -9.17 3.44 -11.58
C GLY A 29 -8.27 2.36 -10.98
N VAL A 30 -7.72 2.58 -9.78
CA VAL A 30 -6.96 1.58 -9.03
C VAL A 30 -7.91 0.74 -8.20
N VAL A 31 -7.79 -0.59 -8.32
CA VAL A 31 -8.72 -1.57 -7.75
C VAL A 31 -7.97 -2.53 -6.82
N TRP A 32 -8.46 -2.69 -5.60
CA TRP A 32 -7.94 -3.68 -4.64
C TRP A 32 -9.06 -4.31 -3.83
N ASP A 33 -8.77 -5.50 -3.29
CA ASP A 33 -9.70 -6.28 -2.48
C ASP A 33 -9.38 -6.04 -0.98
N PRO A 34 -10.27 -5.37 -0.22
CA PRO A 34 -10.06 -5.13 1.22
C PRO A 34 -10.29 -6.37 2.09
N ASP A 35 -10.72 -7.50 1.51
CA ASP A 35 -10.81 -8.80 2.19
C ASP A 35 -9.65 -9.73 1.75
N SER A 36 -8.66 -9.22 1.01
CA SER A 36 -7.57 -10.03 0.49
C SER A 36 -6.74 -10.62 1.62
N VAL A 37 -6.52 -11.94 1.56
CA VAL A 37 -5.75 -12.70 2.56
C VAL A 37 -4.37 -13.06 2.05
N ASN A 38 -3.74 -12.18 1.27
CA ASN A 38 -2.54 -12.49 0.51
C ASN A 38 -1.25 -12.64 1.36
N ALA A 39 -1.39 -12.93 2.67
CA ALA A 39 -0.32 -13.32 3.56
C ALA A 39 -0.81 -14.38 4.56
N PHE A 40 0.00 -15.43 4.77
CA PHE A 40 -0.22 -16.43 5.82
C PHE A 40 0.87 -16.32 6.90
N PRO A 41 0.54 -16.14 8.19
CA PRO A 41 -0.80 -15.94 8.76
C PRO A 41 -1.40 -14.60 8.29
N ALA A 42 -2.74 -14.48 8.31
CA ALA A 42 -3.49 -13.32 7.80
C ALA A 42 -2.77 -12.01 8.17
N ALA A 43 -2.09 -11.42 7.18
CA ALA A 43 -1.56 -10.06 7.29
C ALA A 43 -2.52 -9.15 6.52
N GLU A 44 -2.56 -7.90 6.98
CA GLU A 44 -2.83 -6.68 6.22
C GLU A 44 -3.54 -6.87 4.87
N ASP A 45 -4.78 -6.35 4.76
CA ASP A 45 -5.61 -6.52 3.56
C ASP A 45 -5.06 -5.83 2.31
N PHE A 46 -4.08 -4.96 2.45
CA PHE A 46 -3.36 -4.32 1.36
C PHE A 46 -1.90 -4.77 1.36
N PHE A 47 -1.50 -5.37 0.23
CA PHE A 47 -0.12 -5.66 -0.11
C PHE A 47 0.14 -5.16 -1.52
N SER A 48 1.28 -4.48 -1.71
CA SER A 48 1.72 -4.07 -3.04
C SER A 48 3.22 -4.10 -3.15
N SER A 49 3.72 -4.34 -4.36
CA SER A 49 5.16 -4.34 -4.62
C SER A 49 5.47 -3.88 -6.05
N GLY A 50 6.75 -3.65 -6.29
CA GLY A 50 7.22 -3.19 -7.59
C GLY A 50 8.71 -2.91 -7.59
N ASN A 51 9.17 -2.23 -8.64
CA ASN A 51 10.57 -1.86 -8.81
C ASN A 51 10.80 -0.37 -8.56
N LEU A 52 11.98 -0.06 -8.04
CA LEU A 52 12.41 1.31 -7.78
C LEU A 52 13.81 1.57 -8.34
N PHE A 53 14.07 2.85 -8.60
CA PHE A 53 15.36 3.41 -8.96
C PHE A 53 15.63 4.62 -8.08
N GLU A 54 16.89 4.83 -7.70
CA GLU A 54 17.27 5.94 -6.83
C GLU A 54 18.72 6.37 -7.09
N ASN A 55 19.05 7.61 -6.74
CA ASN A 55 20.44 8.03 -6.69
C ASN A 55 21.10 7.60 -5.38
N VAL A 56 22.41 7.34 -5.43
CA VAL A 56 23.22 7.10 -4.23
C VAL A 56 23.40 8.38 -3.39
N ALA A 57 23.55 8.20 -2.08
CA ALA A 57 24.03 9.20 -1.13
C ALA A 57 25.40 8.79 -0.58
N PHE A 58 26.31 9.75 -0.41
CA PHE A 58 27.69 9.50 0.01
C PHE A 58 28.00 10.04 1.40
N GLN A 59 27.29 11.09 1.83
CA GLN A 59 27.57 11.77 3.09
C GLN A 59 26.26 12.28 3.74
N PRO A 60 26.21 12.37 5.08
CA PRO A 60 25.10 12.98 5.79
C PRO A 60 24.68 14.34 5.19
N GLY A 61 23.37 14.54 5.02
CA GLY A 61 22.76 15.69 4.37
C GLY A 61 22.53 15.54 2.86
N ASP A 62 23.07 14.49 2.23
CA ASP A 62 22.75 14.17 0.83
C ASP A 62 21.27 13.76 0.70
N MET A 63 20.63 14.24 -0.37
CA MET A 63 19.26 13.86 -0.72
C MET A 63 19.26 12.65 -1.64
N VAL A 64 18.53 11.61 -1.25
CA VAL A 64 18.15 10.51 -2.13
C VAL A 64 16.79 10.82 -2.70
N ASN A 65 16.70 10.81 -4.02
CA ASN A 65 15.46 10.87 -4.77
C ASN A 65 15.35 9.59 -5.58
N GLY A 66 14.15 9.04 -5.60
CA GLY A 66 13.87 7.87 -6.37
C GLY A 66 12.48 7.87 -6.94
N PHE A 67 12.25 6.86 -7.77
CA PHE A 67 11.01 6.69 -8.51
C PHE A 67 10.82 5.23 -8.89
N GLY A 68 9.59 4.87 -9.23
CA GLY A 68 9.29 3.50 -9.60
C GLY A 68 7.85 3.31 -10.07
N ILE A 69 7.50 2.03 -10.20
CA ILE A 69 6.18 1.59 -10.64
C ILE A 69 5.75 0.39 -9.79
N PHE A 70 4.45 0.32 -9.49
CA PHE A 70 3.82 -0.83 -8.88
C PHE A 70 3.52 -1.88 -9.96
N ASP A 71 3.87 -3.12 -9.70
CA ASP A 71 3.59 -4.23 -10.61
C ASP A 71 2.66 -5.28 -10.00
N GLN A 72 2.49 -5.23 -8.68
CA GLN A 72 1.71 -6.15 -7.87
C GLN A 72 0.83 -5.39 -6.88
N MET A 73 -0.41 -5.83 -6.76
CA MET A 73 -1.36 -5.40 -5.73
C MET A 73 -2.24 -6.58 -5.36
N ASN A 74 -2.32 -6.93 -4.07
CA ASN A 74 -3.06 -8.10 -3.57
C ASN A 74 -2.70 -9.41 -4.28
N SER A 75 -1.46 -9.52 -4.76
CA SER A 75 -0.97 -10.66 -5.53
C SER A 75 0.54 -10.84 -5.38
N ASP A 76 1.00 -12.09 -5.40
CA ASP A 76 2.44 -12.45 -5.42
C ASP A 76 3.00 -12.53 -6.85
N VAL A 77 2.18 -12.19 -7.84
CA VAL A 77 2.55 -12.18 -9.27
C VAL A 77 2.08 -10.89 -9.91
N ASN A 78 2.82 -10.43 -10.91
CA ASN A 78 2.48 -9.21 -11.64
C ASN A 78 1.02 -9.25 -12.14
N ASN A 79 0.23 -8.28 -11.70
CA ASN A 79 -1.19 -8.17 -12.00
C ASN A 79 -1.61 -6.72 -12.31
N ALA A 80 -0.69 -5.89 -12.83
CA ALA A 80 -0.95 -4.49 -13.20
C ALA A 80 -2.22 -4.28 -14.03
N ALA A 81 -2.48 -5.15 -15.01
CA ALA A 81 -3.68 -5.07 -15.83
C ALA A 81 -4.99 -5.35 -15.07
N SER A 82 -4.91 -5.95 -13.87
CA SER A 82 -6.06 -6.27 -13.01
C SER A 82 -6.34 -5.15 -12.02
N PHE A 83 -5.32 -4.65 -11.32
CA PHE A 83 -5.50 -3.58 -10.34
C PHE A 83 -5.48 -2.18 -10.95
N CYS A 84 -4.90 -1.99 -12.14
CA CYS A 84 -4.89 -0.70 -12.84
C CYS A 84 -5.30 -0.88 -14.32
N PRO A 85 -6.55 -1.30 -14.61
CA PRO A 85 -6.99 -1.55 -15.97
C PRO A 85 -6.99 -0.27 -16.83
N GLY A 86 -6.01 -0.16 -17.73
CA GLY A 86 -5.84 1.01 -18.59
C GLY A 86 -5.14 2.18 -17.91
N CYS A 87 -4.51 1.95 -16.76
CA CYS A 87 -3.68 2.92 -16.07
C CYS A 87 -2.32 2.33 -15.67
N GLU A 88 -1.46 3.19 -15.16
CA GLU A 88 -0.23 2.83 -14.44
C GLU A 88 -0.21 3.52 -13.09
N LEU A 89 0.33 2.82 -12.09
CA LEU A 89 0.52 3.34 -10.75
C LEU A 89 2.01 3.51 -10.52
N THR A 90 2.48 4.76 -10.50
CA THR A 90 3.88 5.12 -10.38
C THR A 90 4.12 5.90 -9.10
N PHE A 91 5.37 6.10 -8.71
CA PHE A 91 5.67 6.92 -7.55
C PHE A 91 7.01 7.63 -7.69
N THR A 92 7.14 8.68 -6.87
CA THR A 92 8.41 9.32 -6.56
C THR A 92 8.59 9.38 -5.05
N PHE A 93 9.83 9.38 -4.60
CA PHE A 93 10.15 9.62 -3.20
C PHE A 93 11.40 10.48 -3.05
N SER A 94 11.52 11.10 -1.88
CA SER A 94 12.70 11.85 -1.46
C SER A 94 12.96 11.62 0.02
N MET A 95 14.23 11.57 0.40
CA MET A 95 14.66 11.44 1.80
C MET A 95 16.08 12.00 1.98
N GLU A 96 16.41 12.45 3.19
CA GLU A 96 17.74 12.99 3.53
C GLU A 96 18.54 11.98 4.34
N LEU A 97 19.78 11.71 3.91
CA LEU A 97 20.69 10.85 4.66
C LEU A 97 21.07 11.49 5.99
N VAL A 98 20.79 10.81 7.09
CA VAL A 98 21.21 11.23 8.43
C VAL A 98 22.58 10.68 8.75
N ALA A 99 22.76 9.36 8.60
CA ALA A 99 24.00 8.70 8.97
C ALA A 99 24.18 7.36 8.26
N PHE A 100 25.46 7.01 8.06
CA PHE A 100 25.92 5.63 7.87
C PHE A 100 26.83 5.28 9.03
N THR A 101 26.49 4.25 9.81
CA THR A 101 27.30 3.81 10.95
C THR A 101 27.89 2.43 10.66
N PRO A 102 29.23 2.32 10.52
CA PRO A 102 29.90 1.04 10.35
C PRO A 102 29.61 0.10 11.50
N ILE A 103 29.27 -1.16 11.19
CA ILE A 103 29.02 -2.21 12.18
C ILE A 103 30.21 -3.16 12.23
N SER A 104 30.52 -3.80 11.10
CA SER A 104 31.62 -4.76 10.97
C SER A 104 31.92 -5.05 9.51
N GLY A 105 33.21 -5.13 9.15
CA GLY A 105 33.62 -5.38 7.78
C GLY A 105 33.13 -4.27 6.84
N ASN A 106 32.47 -4.65 5.76
CA ASN A 106 31.82 -3.73 4.83
C ASN A 106 30.34 -3.44 5.16
N VAL A 107 29.82 -3.97 6.27
CA VAL A 107 28.42 -3.78 6.69
C VAL A 107 28.28 -2.49 7.50
N SER A 108 27.32 -1.66 7.11
CA SER A 108 26.92 -0.44 7.83
C SER A 108 25.41 -0.40 8.02
N SER A 109 24.98 0.18 9.13
CA SER A 109 23.59 0.64 9.27
C SER A 109 23.44 2.00 8.62
N PHE A 110 22.22 2.30 8.16
CA PHE A 110 21.89 3.60 7.60
C PHE A 110 20.58 4.14 8.16
N GLU A 111 20.46 5.46 8.13
CA GLU A 111 19.31 6.19 8.61
C GLU A 111 18.99 7.35 7.67
N PHE A 112 17.74 7.42 7.21
CA PHE A 112 17.22 8.52 6.40
C PHE A 112 16.02 9.14 7.11
N LYS A 113 15.97 10.47 7.13
CA LYS A 113 14.82 11.22 7.67
C LYS A 113 14.01 11.83 6.53
N ASP A 114 12.84 12.35 6.89
CA ASP A 114 11.99 13.12 5.99
C ASP A 114 11.61 12.35 4.72
N LEU A 115 11.48 11.03 4.82
CA LEU A 115 11.00 10.21 3.71
C LEU A 115 9.57 10.64 3.36
N ALA A 116 9.40 11.11 2.14
CA ALA A 116 8.11 11.44 1.55
C ALA A 116 7.94 10.66 0.25
N ILE A 117 6.80 10.00 0.09
CA ILE A 117 6.45 9.19 -1.09
C ILE A 117 5.16 9.75 -1.67
N ASN A 118 5.15 10.02 -2.97
CA ASN A 118 3.97 10.42 -3.70
C ASN A 118 3.70 9.40 -4.80
N ILE A 119 2.52 8.80 -4.75
CA ILE A 119 2.03 7.77 -5.66
C ILE A 119 1.03 8.41 -6.61
N PHE A 120 1.17 8.15 -7.90
CA PHE A 120 0.38 8.75 -8.96
C PHE A 120 -0.31 7.68 -9.79
N VAL A 121 -1.59 7.94 -10.11
CA VAL A 121 -2.34 7.16 -11.08
C VAL A 121 -2.41 7.92 -12.40
N ASP A 122 -1.88 7.31 -13.47
CA ASP A 122 -1.96 7.84 -14.83
C ASP A 122 -2.76 6.91 -15.75
N HIS A 123 -3.68 7.47 -16.52
CA HIS A 123 -4.53 6.74 -17.46
C HIS A 123 -4.00 6.77 -18.91
N ASN A 124 -2.76 7.21 -19.09
CA ASN A 124 -2.04 7.14 -20.35
C ASN A 124 -0.74 6.33 -20.19
N PRO A 125 -0.80 4.98 -20.17
CA PRO A 125 0.36 4.15 -19.84
C PRO A 125 1.55 4.40 -20.76
N ASN A 126 2.54 5.12 -20.26
CA ASN A 126 3.71 5.60 -20.99
C ASN A 126 4.98 5.57 -20.13
N TYR A 127 4.96 4.92 -18.96
CA TYR A 127 6.07 4.82 -18.05
C TYR A 127 7.37 4.40 -18.76
N ALA A 128 8.38 5.27 -18.64
CA ALA A 128 9.66 5.12 -19.32
C ALA A 128 10.82 4.86 -18.35
N ALA A 129 10.53 4.49 -17.09
CA ALA A 129 11.52 4.36 -16.02
C ALA A 129 12.39 5.62 -15.85
N THR A 130 11.72 6.78 -15.83
CA THR A 130 12.33 8.07 -15.54
C THR A 130 11.57 8.79 -14.42
N SER A 131 12.26 9.68 -13.70
CA SER A 131 11.60 10.52 -12.68
C SER A 131 10.43 11.31 -13.26
N ALA A 132 10.54 11.83 -14.50
CA ALA A 132 9.46 12.56 -15.16
C ALA A 132 8.21 11.68 -15.35
N SER A 133 8.36 10.54 -16.04
CA SER A 133 7.26 9.59 -16.29
C SER A 133 6.68 8.95 -15.02
N SER A 134 7.38 9.03 -13.87
CA SER A 134 6.90 8.48 -12.60
C SER A 134 6.14 9.49 -11.74
N SER A 135 6.03 10.73 -12.23
CA SER A 135 5.35 11.85 -11.56
C SER A 135 4.19 12.40 -12.40
N GLU A 136 3.80 11.66 -13.44
CA GLU A 136 2.66 11.98 -14.29
C GLU A 136 1.35 11.45 -13.68
N GLY A 137 0.23 12.08 -14.02
CA GLY A 137 -1.10 11.68 -13.54
C GLY A 137 -1.56 12.42 -12.29
N ASN A 138 -2.55 11.84 -11.61
CA ASN A 138 -3.16 12.41 -10.41
C ASN A 138 -2.54 11.82 -9.15
N LEU A 139 -2.30 12.65 -8.13
CA LEU A 139 -1.83 12.18 -6.82
C LEU A 139 -2.85 11.21 -6.19
N TRP A 140 -2.52 9.92 -6.20
CA TRP A 140 -3.38 8.86 -5.72
C TRP A 140 -3.22 8.65 -4.21
N LEU A 141 -1.98 8.64 -3.71
CA LEU A 141 -1.67 8.50 -2.29
C LEU A 141 -0.37 9.25 -1.97
N SER A 142 -0.31 9.88 -0.81
CA SER A 142 0.88 10.56 -0.29
C SER A 142 1.20 10.07 1.11
N LEU A 143 2.44 9.67 1.32
CA LEU A 143 2.93 9.00 2.52
C LEU A 143 4.16 9.72 3.06
N VAL A 144 4.30 9.78 4.37
CA VAL A 144 5.52 10.27 5.04
C VAL A 144 5.96 9.29 6.12
N ALA A 145 7.26 9.18 6.36
CA ALA A 145 7.75 8.33 7.44
C ALA A 145 7.36 8.87 8.82
N ASP A 146 6.94 7.97 9.70
CA ASP A 146 6.88 8.18 11.14
C ASP A 146 8.26 7.89 11.73
N GLY A 147 9.08 8.94 11.85
CA GLY A 147 10.48 8.82 12.23
C GLY A 147 11.37 8.59 11.01
N ASN A 148 12.38 7.73 11.16
CA ASN A 148 13.43 7.55 10.16
C ASN A 148 13.30 6.19 9.46
N LEU A 149 13.54 6.18 8.15
CA LEU A 149 13.80 4.95 7.42
C LEU A 149 15.16 4.43 7.86
N THR A 150 15.21 3.18 8.28
CA THR A 150 16.45 2.55 8.76
C THR A 150 16.69 1.23 8.07
N GLY A 151 17.97 0.84 7.98
CA GLY A 151 18.34 -0.37 7.29
C GLY A 151 19.78 -0.77 7.44
N LEU A 152 20.14 -1.84 6.72
CA LEU A 152 21.49 -2.37 6.65
C LEU A 152 21.93 -2.40 5.20
N GLY A 153 23.19 -2.06 4.96
CA GLY A 153 23.80 -2.23 3.66
C GLY A 153 25.26 -2.62 3.74
N THR A 154 25.77 -3.11 2.62
CA THR A 154 27.17 -3.44 2.40
C THR A 154 27.78 -2.53 1.36
N ASP A 155 29.06 -2.21 1.56
CA ASP A 155 29.87 -1.41 0.64
C ASP A 155 29.26 -0.02 0.36
N LEU A 156 28.58 0.57 1.35
CA LEU A 156 27.92 1.87 1.23
C LEU A 156 28.92 3.00 0.94
N GLY A 157 28.55 3.89 0.03
CA GLY A 157 29.36 4.99 -0.48
C GLY A 157 30.43 4.57 -1.50
N THR A 158 30.46 3.31 -1.95
CA THR A 158 31.52 2.81 -2.85
C THR A 158 31.09 2.66 -4.31
N GLY A 159 29.78 2.72 -4.59
CA GLY A 159 29.22 2.39 -5.90
C GLY A 159 28.96 0.88 -6.10
N SER A 160 29.26 0.04 -5.11
CA SER A 160 28.84 -1.37 -5.03
C SER A 160 27.74 -1.57 -3.97
N ASP A 161 27.01 -0.50 -3.67
CA ASP A 161 26.09 -0.39 -2.55
C ASP A 161 24.93 -1.38 -2.69
N THR A 162 24.77 -2.26 -1.71
CA THR A 162 23.61 -3.15 -1.62
C THR A 162 23.01 -3.09 -0.22
N GLY A 163 21.70 -3.25 -0.09
CA GLY A 163 21.07 -3.20 1.23
C GLY A 163 19.57 -3.33 1.22
N THR A 164 19.01 -3.30 2.43
CA THR A 164 17.56 -3.28 2.68
C THR A 164 17.22 -2.25 3.73
N GLY A 165 16.04 -1.63 3.59
CA GLY A 165 15.53 -0.60 4.49
C GLY A 165 14.06 -0.82 4.82
N SER A 166 13.60 -0.21 5.91
CA SER A 166 12.20 -0.24 6.31
C SER A 166 11.80 1.05 7.00
N ALA A 167 10.51 1.41 6.88
CA ALA A 167 9.92 2.56 7.54
C ALA A 167 8.45 2.28 7.87
N LEU A 168 7.96 2.90 8.95
CA LEU A 168 6.53 3.06 9.19
C LEU A 168 6.07 4.35 8.53
N LEU A 169 4.88 4.37 7.94
CA LEU A 169 4.40 5.47 7.12
C LEU A 169 3.02 5.94 7.58
N ASN A 170 2.83 7.25 7.58
CA ASN A 170 1.54 7.91 7.75
C ASN A 170 1.00 8.40 6.41
N VAL A 171 -0.29 8.22 6.18
CA VAL A 171 -1.03 8.79 5.06
C VAL A 171 -1.25 10.28 5.30
N THR A 172 -0.95 11.09 4.29
CA THR A 172 -1.03 12.56 4.39
C THR A 172 -1.93 13.19 3.33
N GLY A 173 -2.29 12.45 2.28
CA GLY A 173 -3.16 12.96 1.23
C GLY A 173 -3.26 12.05 0.01
N GLY A 174 -3.87 12.57 -1.05
CA GLY A 174 -4.18 11.82 -2.28
C GLY A 174 -5.65 11.38 -2.37
N LEU A 175 -6.04 10.91 -3.55
CA LEU A 175 -7.40 10.44 -3.83
C LEU A 175 -7.84 9.28 -2.93
N ALA A 176 -6.93 8.35 -2.62
CA ALA A 176 -7.19 7.15 -1.82
C ALA A 176 -6.88 7.32 -0.33
N ALA A 177 -6.53 8.53 0.13
CA ALA A 177 -6.10 8.76 1.51
C ALA A 177 -7.11 8.26 2.56
N GLY A 178 -8.40 8.53 2.33
CA GLY A 178 -9.47 8.13 3.25
C GLY A 178 -9.68 6.62 3.35
N ASN A 179 -9.06 5.83 2.47
CA ASN A 179 -9.08 4.38 2.54
C ASN A 179 -7.86 3.81 3.27
N PHE A 180 -6.81 4.60 3.52
CA PHE A 180 -5.56 4.09 4.12
C PHE A 180 -5.18 4.75 5.45
N ASP A 181 -5.87 5.82 5.88
CA ASP A 181 -5.73 6.43 7.23
C ASP A 181 -6.37 5.53 8.30
N THR A 182 -5.76 4.39 8.55
CA THR A 182 -6.28 3.34 9.44
C THR A 182 -5.76 3.46 10.86
N ASN A 183 -4.57 4.06 11.03
CA ASN A 183 -3.80 4.03 12.27
C ASN A 183 -3.62 2.59 12.81
N GLY A 184 -3.59 1.60 11.90
CA GLY A 184 -3.61 0.17 12.22
C GLY A 184 -2.24 -0.41 12.56
N GLU A 185 -1.16 0.26 12.18
CA GLU A 185 0.21 -0.20 12.33
C GLU A 185 0.85 0.28 13.65
N LEU A 186 2.12 -0.09 13.86
CA LEU A 186 2.87 0.32 15.05
C LEU A 186 2.87 1.84 15.22
N ASN A 187 2.76 2.32 16.47
CA ASN A 187 2.64 3.74 16.82
C ASN A 187 1.41 4.47 16.26
N GLY A 188 0.43 3.72 15.71
CA GLY A 188 -0.74 4.30 15.06
C GLY A 188 -0.42 4.82 13.67
N THR A 189 0.62 4.31 13.01
CA THR A 189 0.87 4.60 11.60
C THR A 189 -0.08 3.81 10.70
N ASP A 190 -0.02 4.06 9.40
CA ASP A 190 -0.96 3.52 8.43
C ASP A 190 -0.41 2.37 7.62
N MET A 191 0.88 2.42 7.28
CA MET A 191 1.51 1.45 6.39
C MET A 191 2.95 1.13 6.79
N VAL A 192 3.45 -0.01 6.32
CA VAL A 192 4.84 -0.44 6.46
C VAL A 192 5.49 -0.52 5.09
N LEU A 193 6.65 0.12 4.94
CA LEU A 193 7.52 -0.01 3.77
C LEU A 193 8.68 -0.95 4.10
N SER A 194 8.95 -1.86 3.18
CA SER A 194 10.19 -2.62 3.09
C SER A 194 10.80 -2.38 1.72
N SER A 195 12.12 -2.16 1.64
CA SER A 195 12.80 -1.92 0.37
C SER A 195 14.17 -2.59 0.31
N SER A 196 14.65 -2.75 -0.92
CA SER A 196 15.99 -3.24 -1.23
C SER A 196 16.62 -2.38 -2.32
N PHE A 197 17.94 -2.33 -2.33
CA PHE A 197 18.70 -1.67 -3.38
C PHE A 197 20.00 -2.41 -3.69
N GLN A 198 20.47 -2.23 -4.91
CA GLN A 198 21.73 -2.75 -5.45
C GLN A 198 22.16 -1.87 -6.64
N PRO A 199 23.41 -1.99 -7.12
CA PRO A 199 23.86 -1.21 -8.26
C PRO A 199 22.99 -1.45 -9.51
N GLY A 200 22.43 -0.36 -10.05
CA GLY A 200 21.49 -0.38 -11.17
C GLY A 200 22.14 -0.18 -12.53
N GLY A 201 23.39 0.28 -12.56
CA GLY A 201 24.12 0.60 -13.78
C GLY A 201 25.28 1.55 -13.51
N PRO A 202 25.84 2.20 -14.55
CA PRO A 202 26.88 3.20 -14.35
C PRO A 202 26.36 4.44 -13.60
N ASN A 203 27.29 5.18 -12.96
CA ASN A 203 27.09 6.52 -12.40
C ASN A 203 26.20 6.63 -11.15
N GLY A 204 26.32 5.71 -10.18
CA GLY A 204 25.67 5.89 -8.86
C GLY A 204 24.14 5.78 -8.90
N LEU A 205 23.61 5.12 -9.93
CA LEU A 205 22.21 4.70 -9.98
C LEU A 205 22.07 3.38 -9.22
N LEU A 206 21.16 3.35 -8.25
CA LEU A 206 20.72 2.14 -7.57
C LEU A 206 19.36 1.72 -8.12
N LYS A 207 19.11 0.42 -8.06
CA LYS A 207 17.81 -0.20 -8.39
C LYS A 207 17.46 -1.22 -7.33
N GLY A 208 16.18 -1.49 -7.19
CA GLY A 208 15.73 -2.61 -6.38
C GLY A 208 14.22 -2.77 -6.42
N GLY A 209 13.68 -3.33 -5.35
CA GLY A 209 12.25 -3.53 -5.16
C GLY A 209 11.78 -2.99 -3.82
N PHE A 210 10.48 -2.76 -3.73
CA PHE A 210 9.82 -2.39 -2.50
C PHE A 210 8.56 -3.24 -2.30
N GLU A 211 8.14 -3.31 -1.05
CA GLU A 211 6.87 -3.84 -0.59
C GLU A 211 6.23 -2.77 0.30
N LEU A 212 4.94 -2.52 0.08
CA LEU A 212 4.14 -1.61 0.88
C LEU A 212 2.90 -2.37 1.37
N THR A 213 2.75 -2.46 2.68
CA THR A 213 1.67 -3.20 3.35
C THR A 213 0.89 -2.33 4.32
N GLY A 214 -0.38 -2.65 4.54
CA GLY A 214 -1.22 -2.06 5.59
C GLY A 214 -2.68 -2.52 5.46
N ASN A 215 -3.55 -1.95 6.28
CA ASN A 215 -5.00 -2.18 6.18
C ASN A 215 -5.67 -1.11 5.34
N SER A 216 -6.83 -1.44 4.78
CA SER A 216 -7.69 -0.47 4.10
C SER A 216 -9.04 -0.35 4.80
N ILE A 217 -9.68 0.81 4.63
CA ILE A 217 -11.01 1.09 5.14
C ILE A 217 -12.01 0.77 4.01
N PRO A 218 -12.89 -0.22 4.19
CA PRO A 218 -13.91 -0.56 3.21
C PRO A 218 -14.83 0.61 2.91
N GLU A 219 -15.32 0.70 1.68
CA GLU A 219 -16.27 1.73 1.30
C GLU A 219 -17.54 1.72 2.19
N PRO A 220 -18.13 2.90 2.50
CA PRO A 220 -19.27 3.02 3.43
C PRO A 220 -20.50 2.17 3.07
N ALA A 221 -20.62 1.67 1.84
CA ALA A 221 -21.71 0.81 1.41
C ALA A 221 -21.80 -0.48 2.26
N SER A 222 -20.68 -1.05 2.69
CA SER A 222 -20.63 -2.22 3.57
C SER A 222 -21.21 -1.92 4.95
N ILE A 223 -20.92 -0.73 5.51
CA ILE A 223 -21.49 -0.26 6.78
C ILE A 223 -22.97 0.08 6.63
N ALA A 224 -23.37 0.66 5.50
CA ALA A 224 -24.76 0.99 5.22
C ALA A 224 -25.62 -0.28 5.06
N LEU A 225 -25.10 -1.34 4.41
CA LEU A 225 -25.78 -2.63 4.31
C LEU A 225 -25.89 -3.34 5.65
N LEU A 226 -24.86 -3.30 6.50
CA LEU A 226 -24.94 -3.77 7.88
C LEU A 226 -26.00 -2.98 8.68
N GLY A 227 -25.99 -1.65 8.56
CA GLY A 227 -26.94 -0.75 9.20
C GLY A 227 -28.38 -0.96 8.73
N LEU A 228 -28.60 -1.13 7.43
CA LEU A 228 -29.89 -1.45 6.82
C LEU A 228 -30.37 -2.86 7.18
N GLY A 229 -29.45 -3.82 7.27
CA GLY A 229 -29.73 -5.17 7.76
C GLY A 229 -30.25 -5.13 9.21
N MET A 230 -29.55 -4.41 10.09
CA MET A 230 -29.98 -4.22 11.48
C MET A 230 -31.31 -3.48 11.60
N LEU A 231 -31.55 -2.46 10.79
CA LEU A 231 -32.85 -1.76 10.72
C LEU A 231 -33.97 -2.69 10.23
N GLY A 232 -33.70 -3.54 9.24
CA GLY A 232 -34.61 -4.58 8.77
C GLY A 232 -34.97 -5.58 9.88
N PHE A 233 -33.97 -6.03 10.64
CA PHE A 233 -34.19 -6.90 11.81
C PHE A 233 -35.00 -6.20 12.91
N ALA A 234 -34.72 -4.93 13.24
CA ALA A 234 -35.47 -4.17 14.22
C ALA A 234 -36.94 -3.93 13.80
N ALA A 235 -37.18 -3.64 12.51
CA ALA A 235 -38.52 -3.48 11.95
C ALA A 235 -39.31 -4.80 11.95
N SER A 236 -38.64 -5.94 11.72
CA SER A 236 -39.26 -7.27 11.78
C SER A 236 -39.76 -7.63 13.19
N ARG A 237 -39.07 -7.17 14.24
CA ARG A 237 -39.45 -7.39 15.64
C ARG A 237 -40.72 -6.62 16.03
N LYS A 238 -40.94 -5.42 15.46
CA LYS A 238 -42.15 -4.62 15.71
C LYS A 238 -43.42 -5.17 15.05
N ARG A 239 -43.30 -6.03 14.03
CA ARG A 239 -44.47 -6.68 13.38
C ARG A 239 -45.06 -7.86 14.16
N LYS A 240 -44.41 -8.28 15.26
CA LYS A 240 -44.84 -9.41 16.11
C LYS A 240 -45.41 -8.97 17.48
N ALA A 241 -45.46 -7.67 17.75
CA ALA A 241 -46.11 -7.09 18.93
C ALA A 241 -47.51 -6.58 18.58
#